data_AF-A0A943XSE0-F1
#
_entry.id   AF-A0A943XSE0-F1
#
_cell.length_a   1.000
_cell.length_b   1.000
_cell.length_c   1.000
_cell.angle_alpha   90.00
_cell.angle_beta   90.00
_cell.angle_gamma   90.00
#
_symmetry.space_group_name_H-M   'P 1'
#
loop_
_entity.id
_entity.type
_entity.pdbx_description
1 polymer ?
#
loop_
_entity_poly.entity_id
_entity_poly.type
_entity_poly.pdbx_seq_one_letter_code
_entity_poly.pdbx_strand_id
1 'polypeptide(L)'
;MRKIRQFGEEYTVEEFVKKEILSNRGTQCVAFKEDMALVCKKRNITLTGKETKERMYELLIDAGCTSQMLAEEFGVGVSSQVYQHEFGITHQDVKRIEKSGKIRKVGSYRFRAYGKYLYAPLYDVYQFATITDDEIQELI
;
A
#
# COMPACT_ATOMS: atom_id res chain seq x y z
N MET A 1 -3.91 -4.98 -15.52
CA MET A 1 -3.96 -4.29 -14.21
C MET A 1 -4.06 -2.81 -14.47
N ARG A 2 -4.98 -2.14 -13.76
CA ARG A 2 -5.16 -0.69 -13.81
C ARG A 2 -3.94 0.02 -13.20
N LYS A 3 -3.63 1.22 -13.69
CA LYS A 3 -2.60 2.08 -13.10
C LYS A 3 -3.13 2.80 -11.86
N ILE A 4 -2.23 3.19 -10.97
CA ILE A 4 -2.59 3.96 -9.77
C ILE A 4 -2.31 5.43 -10.06
N ARG A 5 -3.37 6.23 -9.96
CA ARG A 5 -3.29 7.70 -10.08
C ARG A 5 -3.19 8.31 -8.69
N GLN A 6 -2.07 8.96 -8.41
CA GLN A 6 -1.88 9.64 -7.13
C GLN A 6 -1.11 10.95 -7.34
N PHE A 7 -1.63 12.06 -6.81
CA PHE A 7 -1.01 13.39 -6.91
C PHE A 7 -0.70 13.86 -8.35
N GLY A 8 -1.50 13.45 -9.33
CA GLY A 8 -1.32 13.82 -10.75
C GLY A 8 -0.30 12.96 -11.50
N GLU A 9 0.30 11.96 -10.86
CA GLU A 9 1.20 11.00 -11.48
C GLU A 9 0.52 9.62 -11.63
N GLU A 10 0.88 8.89 -12.69
CA GLU A 10 0.45 7.51 -12.94
C GLU A 10 1.58 6.53 -12.64
N TYR A 11 1.28 5.48 -11.89
CA TYR A 11 2.22 4.41 -11.57
C TYR A 11 1.65 3.06 -11.95
N THR A 12 2.53 2.14 -12.36
CA THR A 12 2.21 0.72 -12.27
C THR A 12 2.11 0.30 -10.79
N VAL A 13 1.46 -0.83 -10.52
CA VAL A 13 1.32 -1.36 -9.15
C VAL A 13 2.69 -1.58 -8.50
N GLU A 14 3.64 -2.13 -9.25
CA GLU A 14 4.99 -2.42 -8.76
C GLU A 14 5.78 -1.15 -8.45
N GLU A 15 5.74 -0.15 -9.34
CA GLU A 15 6.37 1.16 -9.10
C GLU A 15 5.78 1.86 -7.88
N PHE A 16 4.45 1.81 -7.73
CA PHE A 16 3.78 2.38 -6.57
C PHE A 16 4.22 1.70 -5.28
N VAL A 17 4.25 0.36 -5.25
CA VAL A 17 4.66 -0.40 -4.07
C VAL A 17 6.10 -0.10 -3.70
N LYS A 18 7.01 -0.12 -4.69
CA LYS A 18 8.42 0.24 -4.49
C LYS A 18 8.54 1.66 -3.94
N LYS A 19 7.84 2.62 -4.52
CA LYS A 19 7.85 4.02 -4.08
C LYS A 19 7.36 4.16 -2.64
N GLU A 20 6.23 3.55 -2.27
CA GLU A 20 5.69 3.66 -0.91
C GLU A 20 6.61 3.04 0.14
N ILE A 21 7.20 1.87 -0.13
CA ILE A 21 8.14 1.20 0.79
C ILE A 21 9.42 2.03 0.98
N LEU A 22 9.98 2.55 -0.12
CA LEU A 22 11.22 3.32 -0.09
C LEU A 22 11.00 4.76 0.39
N SER A 23 9.75 5.25 0.38
CA SER A 23 9.45 6.62 0.77
C SER A 23 9.94 6.94 2.19
N ASN A 24 10.48 8.16 2.34
CA ASN A 24 10.80 8.73 3.62
C ASN A 24 9.82 9.85 3.94
N ARG A 25 8.79 9.53 4.72
CA ARG A 25 7.77 10.48 5.21
C ARG A 25 7.94 10.74 6.71
N GLY A 26 9.18 10.62 7.22
CA GLY A 26 9.47 10.74 8.64
C GLY A 26 8.74 9.67 9.46
N THR A 27 7.86 10.09 10.37
CA THR A 27 7.10 9.17 11.23
C THR A 27 5.88 8.53 10.56
N GLN A 28 5.66 8.81 9.26
CA GLN A 28 4.57 8.27 8.45
C GLN A 28 5.08 7.33 7.35
N CYS A 29 6.31 6.82 7.47
CA CYS A 29 6.82 5.81 6.55
C CYS A 29 5.96 4.54 6.63
N VAL A 30 5.70 3.91 5.48
CA VAL A 30 4.97 2.64 5.41
C VAL A 30 5.84 1.50 5.94
N ALA A 31 7.12 1.49 5.57
CA ALA A 31 8.12 0.56 6.09
C ALA A 31 9.24 1.35 6.76
N PHE A 32 9.58 1.06 8.01
CA PHE A 32 10.81 1.58 8.61
C PHE A 32 12.01 0.71 8.24
N LYS A 33 13.22 1.25 8.39
CA LYS A 33 14.45 0.50 8.09
C LYS A 33 14.57 -0.72 9.00
N GLU A 34 14.12 -0.59 10.23
CA GLU A 34 14.06 -1.65 11.23
C GLU A 34 13.10 -2.77 10.81
N ASP A 35 11.92 -2.42 10.29
CA ASP A 35 10.93 -3.39 9.79
C ASP A 35 11.47 -4.15 8.58
N MET A 36 12.06 -3.44 7.62
CA MET A 36 12.70 -4.07 6.46
C MET A 36 13.83 -5.02 6.87
N ALA A 37 14.65 -4.61 7.85
CA ALA A 37 15.71 -5.46 8.37
C ALA A 37 15.17 -6.72 9.05
N LEU A 38 14.03 -6.61 9.76
CA LEU A 38 13.37 -7.75 10.39
C LEU A 38 12.80 -8.72 9.35
N VAL A 39 12.20 -8.21 8.27
CA VAL A 39 11.73 -9.02 7.14
C VAL A 39 12.89 -9.74 6.43
N CYS A 40 14.02 -9.06 6.22
CA CYS A 40 15.24 -9.69 5.67
C CYS A 40 15.75 -10.83 6.57
N LYS A 41 15.82 -10.60 7.88
CA LYS A 41 16.24 -11.61 8.87
C LYS A 41 15.29 -12.82 8.89
N LYS A 42 13.98 -12.60 8.86
CA LYS A 42 12.97 -13.68 8.76
C LYS A 42 13.19 -14.58 7.54
N ARG A 43 13.74 -14.03 6.46
CA ARG A 43 14.04 -14.75 5.21
C ARG A 43 15.48 -15.24 5.12
N ASN A 44 16.22 -15.27 6.24
CA ASN A 44 17.62 -15.69 6.32
C ASN A 44 18.58 -14.88 5.42
N ILE A 45 18.24 -13.62 5.13
CA ILE A 45 19.10 -12.71 4.38
C ILE A 45 20.08 -12.04 5.35
N THR A 46 21.37 -12.25 5.14
CA THR A 46 22.43 -11.61 5.93
C THR A 46 22.54 -10.13 5.59
N LEU A 47 22.39 -9.27 6.60
CA LEU A 47 22.56 -7.82 6.46
C LEU A 47 23.87 -7.37 7.12
N THR A 48 24.60 -6.45 6.48
CA THR A 48 25.85 -5.88 7.02
C THR A 48 25.62 -4.79 8.08
N GLY A 49 24.36 -4.42 8.34
CA GLY A 49 23.96 -3.37 9.28
C GLY A 49 24.00 -1.95 8.71
N LYS A 50 24.70 -1.72 7.59
CA LYS A 50 24.80 -0.41 6.92
C LYS A 50 23.89 -0.24 5.70
N GLU A 51 23.13 -1.29 5.35
CA GLU A 51 22.28 -1.29 4.16
C GLU A 51 21.26 -0.15 4.15
N THR A 52 21.00 0.40 2.96
CA THR A 52 19.91 1.36 2.73
C THR A 52 18.58 0.62 2.56
N LYS A 53 17.45 1.34 2.58
CA LYS A 53 16.15 0.74 2.30
C LYS A 53 16.10 0.17 0.88
N GLU A 54 16.68 0.89 -0.08
CA GLU A 54 16.80 0.48 -1.48
C GLU A 54 17.53 -0.86 -1.57
N ARG A 55 18.67 -0.97 -0.88
CA ARG A 55 19.44 -2.20 -0.91
C ARG A 55 18.73 -3.37 -0.23
N MET A 56 18.05 -3.13 0.89
CA MET A 56 17.21 -4.16 1.52
C MET A 56 16.05 -4.59 0.62
N TYR A 57 15.43 -3.65 -0.11
CA TYR A 57 14.38 -3.95 -1.06
C TYR A 57 14.89 -4.85 -2.19
N GLU A 58 16.03 -4.51 -2.80
CA GLU A 58 16.67 -5.33 -3.84
C GLU A 58 16.98 -6.74 -3.34
N LEU A 59 17.57 -6.87 -2.15
CA LEU A 59 17.86 -8.18 -1.56
C LEU A 59 16.61 -9.03 -1.36
N LEU A 60 15.47 -8.41 -1.03
CA LEU A 60 14.20 -9.11 -0.90
C LEU A 60 13.69 -9.59 -2.26
N ILE A 61 13.80 -8.77 -3.31
CA ILE A 61 13.42 -9.16 -4.68
C ILE A 61 14.33 -10.29 -5.19
N ASP A 62 15.66 -10.17 -4.99
CA ASP A 62 16.65 -11.18 -5.37
C ASP A 62 16.41 -12.53 -4.65
N ALA A 63 15.89 -12.48 -3.42
CA ALA A 63 15.46 -13.66 -2.67
C ALA A 63 14.11 -14.26 -3.12
N GLY A 64 13.51 -13.71 -4.19
CA GLY A 64 12.27 -14.18 -4.78
C GLY A 64 10.99 -13.57 -4.18
N CYS A 65 11.08 -12.51 -3.39
CA CYS A 65 9.89 -11.82 -2.91
C CYS A 65 9.24 -11.04 -4.06
N THR A 66 7.95 -11.25 -4.29
CA THR A 66 7.21 -10.46 -5.27
C THR A 66 6.79 -9.12 -4.67
N SER A 67 6.59 -8.11 -5.52
CA SER A 67 6.03 -6.83 -5.12
C SER A 67 4.69 -6.97 -4.38
N GLN A 68 3.90 -7.99 -4.71
CA GLN A 68 2.64 -8.28 -4.02
C GLN A 68 2.85 -8.73 -2.57
N MET A 69 3.79 -9.66 -2.35
CA MET A 69 4.14 -10.11 -1.00
C MET A 69 4.67 -8.96 -0.15
N LEU A 70 5.46 -8.06 -0.74
CA LEU A 70 5.98 -6.89 -0.03
C LEU A 70 4.88 -5.87 0.27
N ALA A 71 3.95 -5.65 -0.65
CA ALA A 71 2.80 -4.79 -0.40
C ALA A 71 1.96 -5.29 0.78
N GLU A 72 1.74 -6.60 0.87
CA GLU A 72 1.02 -7.22 1.97
C GLU A 72 1.79 -7.16 3.29
N GLU A 73 3.09 -7.51 3.30
CA GLU A 73 3.92 -7.50 4.51
C GLU A 73 4.02 -6.09 5.13
N PHE A 74 4.12 -5.04 4.30
CA PHE A 74 4.25 -3.66 4.76
C PHE A 74 2.92 -2.88 4.81
N GLY A 75 1.80 -3.49 4.44
CA GLY A 75 0.49 -2.84 4.44
C GLY A 75 0.36 -1.68 3.43
N VAL A 76 1.03 -1.80 2.29
CA VAL A 76 0.97 -0.82 1.20
C VAL A 76 -0.39 -0.92 0.52
N GLY A 77 -1.11 0.20 0.48
CA GLY A 77 -2.44 0.26 -0.11
C GLY A 77 -2.81 1.64 -0.61
N VAL A 78 -3.98 1.73 -1.23
CA VAL A 78 -4.56 2.99 -1.73
C VAL A 78 -5.64 3.50 -0.78
N SER A 79 -5.82 4.82 -0.72
CA SER A 79 -6.83 5.43 0.15
C SER A 79 -8.24 5.33 -0.45
N SER A 80 -9.26 5.61 0.37
CA SER A 80 -10.65 5.70 -0.12
C SER A 80 -10.83 6.78 -1.19
N GLN A 81 -9.99 7.82 -1.21
CA GLN A 81 -10.08 8.88 -2.22
C GLN A 81 -9.69 8.37 -3.60
N VAL A 82 -8.71 7.46 -3.67
CA VAL A 82 -8.30 6.83 -4.94
C VAL A 82 -9.45 5.99 -5.51
N TYR A 83 -10.13 5.20 -4.66
CA TYR A 83 -11.33 4.46 -5.06
C TYR A 83 -12.46 5.37 -5.56
N GLN A 84 -12.75 6.46 -4.83
CA GLN A 84 -13.81 7.40 -5.23
C GLN A 84 -13.53 8.04 -6.59
N HIS A 85 -12.29 8.48 -6.81
CA HIS A 85 -11.90 9.11 -8.07
C HIS A 85 -11.91 8.12 -9.23
N GLU A 86 -11.40 6.91 -9.02
CA GLU A 86 -11.24 5.94 -10.10
C GLU A 86 -12.58 5.32 -10.55
N PHE A 87 -13.45 4.97 -9.60
CA PHE A 87 -14.72 4.30 -9.89
C PHE A 87 -15.92 5.25 -9.91
N GLY A 88 -15.72 6.55 -9.64
CA GLY A 88 -16.80 7.53 -9.59
C GLY A 88 -17.80 7.29 -8.45
N ILE A 89 -17.37 6.65 -7.36
CA ILE A 89 -18.21 6.27 -6.21
C ILE A 89 -18.05 7.22 -5.03
N THR A 90 -18.96 7.17 -4.06
CA THR A 90 -18.86 8.01 -2.85
C THR A 90 -18.07 7.34 -1.73
N HIS A 91 -17.63 8.13 -0.75
CA HIS A 91 -17.02 7.59 0.48
C HIS A 91 -17.95 6.64 1.25
N GLN A 92 -19.28 6.85 1.19
CA GLN A 92 -20.23 5.96 1.86
C GLN A 92 -20.26 4.58 1.17
N ASP A 93 -20.15 4.56 -0.15
CA ASP A 93 -20.11 3.33 -0.94
C ASP A 93 -18.83 2.55 -0.64
N VAL A 94 -17.66 3.22 -0.64
CA VAL A 94 -16.39 2.57 -0.24
C VAL A 94 -16.51 1.92 1.14
N LYS A 95 -17.13 2.61 2.12
CA LYS A 95 -17.36 2.04 3.45
C LYS A 95 -18.35 0.88 3.45
N ARG A 96 -19.36 0.87 2.59
CA ARG A 96 -20.31 -0.24 2.45
C ARG A 96 -19.61 -1.47 1.90
N ILE A 97 -18.79 -1.29 0.87
CA ILE A 97 -17.99 -2.35 0.24
C ILE A 97 -16.91 -2.88 1.20
N GLU A 98 -16.29 -2.02 2.02
CA GLU A 98 -15.38 -2.44 3.09
C GLU A 98 -16.10 -3.31 4.11
N LYS A 99 -17.28 -2.87 4.60
CA LYS A 99 -18.07 -3.60 5.60
C LYS A 99 -18.61 -4.94 5.10
N SER A 100 -18.88 -5.07 3.80
CA SER A 100 -19.27 -6.34 3.19
C SER A 100 -18.10 -7.30 3.01
N GLY A 101 -16.86 -6.86 3.31
CA GLY A 101 -15.64 -7.67 3.20
C GLY A 101 -15.13 -7.83 1.77
N LYS A 102 -15.65 -7.03 0.83
CA LYS A 102 -15.35 -7.16 -0.60
C LYS A 102 -14.09 -6.42 -1.00
N ILE A 103 -13.73 -5.35 -0.29
CA ILE A 103 -12.40 -4.74 -0.36
C ILE A 103 -11.63 -4.97 0.94
N ARG A 104 -10.36 -5.33 0.80
CA ARG A 104 -9.50 -5.69 1.94
C ARG A 104 -8.70 -4.48 2.41
N LYS A 105 -8.81 -4.16 3.70
CA LYS A 105 -7.92 -3.21 4.37
C LYS A 105 -6.58 -3.88 4.68
N VAL A 106 -5.48 -3.28 4.22
CA VAL A 106 -4.10 -3.78 4.41
C VAL A 106 -3.28 -2.89 5.34
N GLY A 107 -3.71 -1.66 5.56
CA GLY A 107 -2.98 -0.73 6.41
C GLY A 107 -3.81 0.49 6.80
N SER A 108 -3.12 1.48 7.32
CA SER A 108 -3.69 2.80 7.57
C SER A 108 -2.63 3.87 7.45
N TYR A 109 -2.99 5.02 6.88
CA TYR A 109 -2.13 6.19 6.91
C TYR A 109 -2.58 7.14 8.02
N ARG A 110 -1.61 7.72 8.71
CA ARG A 110 -1.84 8.67 9.79
C ARG A 110 -1.84 10.09 9.25
N PHE A 111 -2.79 10.90 9.65
CA PHE A 111 -2.84 12.33 9.33
C PHE A 111 -3.22 13.15 10.56
N ARG A 112 -3.01 14.47 10.52
CA ARG A 112 -3.34 15.37 11.62
C ARG A 112 -4.52 16.26 11.24
N ALA A 113 -5.57 16.22 12.06
CA ALA A 113 -6.73 17.09 11.93
C ALA A 113 -7.30 17.39 13.32
N TYR A 114 -7.88 18.58 13.50
CA TYR A 114 -8.49 19.00 14.77
C TYR A 114 -7.56 18.83 15.99
N GLY A 115 -6.26 19.12 15.81
CA GLY A 115 -5.24 18.99 16.85
C GLY A 115 -4.85 17.55 17.23
N LYS A 116 -5.48 16.52 16.63
CA LYS A 116 -5.28 15.10 16.95
C LYS A 116 -4.72 14.33 15.76
N TYR A 117 -4.06 13.21 16.04
CA TYR A 117 -3.72 12.22 15.02
C TYR A 117 -4.94 11.34 14.72
N LEU A 118 -5.28 11.25 13.45
CA LEU A 118 -6.33 10.40 12.91
C LEU A 118 -5.72 9.38 11.95
N TYR A 119 -6.44 8.28 11.73
CA TYR A 119 -6.00 7.18 10.88
C TYR A 119 -7.07 6.90 9.84
N ALA A 120 -6.67 6.86 8.59
CA ALA A 120 -7.54 6.48 7.49
C ALA A 120 -7.07 5.14 6.91
N PRO A 121 -8.02 4.25 6.53
CA PRO A 121 -7.68 2.94 6.01
C PRO A 121 -6.97 3.03 4.67
N LEU A 122 -6.07 2.08 4.43
CA LEU A 122 -5.49 1.78 3.14
C LEU A 122 -5.99 0.41 2.69
N TYR A 123 -6.46 0.34 1.45
CA TYR A 123 -7.01 -0.86 0.84
C TYR A 123 -5.99 -1.51 -0.09
N ASP A 124 -6.09 -2.81 -0.26
CA ASP A 124 -5.16 -3.62 -1.05
C ASP A 124 -4.97 -3.04 -2.46
N VAL A 125 -3.72 -2.74 -2.80
CA VAL A 125 -3.35 -2.10 -4.05
C VAL A 125 -3.49 -3.03 -5.26
N TYR A 126 -3.25 -4.32 -5.09
CA TYR A 126 -3.39 -5.30 -6.16
C TYR A 126 -4.87 -5.55 -6.43
N GLN A 127 -5.68 -5.69 -5.38
CA GLN A 127 -7.12 -5.80 -5.50
C GLN A 127 -7.72 -4.58 -6.21
N PHE A 128 -7.30 -3.37 -5.84
CA PHE A 128 -7.70 -2.14 -6.52
C PHE A 128 -7.35 -2.17 -8.02
N ALA A 129 -6.16 -2.67 -8.36
CA ALA A 129 -5.68 -2.70 -9.73
C ALA A 129 -6.34 -3.80 -10.58
N THR A 130 -6.99 -4.80 -9.96
CA THR A 130 -7.66 -5.91 -10.65
C THR A 130 -9.16 -5.76 -10.70
N ILE A 131 -9.79 -5.12 -9.70
CA ILE A 131 -11.25 -5.00 -9.63
C ILE A 131 -11.78 -4.11 -10.76
N THR A 132 -12.83 -4.60 -11.40
CA THR A 132 -13.48 -3.94 -12.55
C THR A 132 -14.54 -2.95 -12.08
N ASP A 133 -14.91 -2.02 -12.96
CA ASP A 133 -15.98 -1.06 -12.70
C ASP A 133 -17.31 -1.77 -12.49
N ASP A 134 -17.62 -2.79 -13.31
CA ASP A 134 -18.84 -3.59 -13.19
C ASP A 134 -18.93 -4.27 -11.82
N GLU A 135 -17.85 -4.92 -11.36
CA GLU A 135 -17.79 -5.52 -10.03
C GLU A 135 -17.99 -4.48 -8.93
N ILE A 136 -17.44 -3.27 -9.06
CA ILE A 136 -17.68 -2.21 -8.08
C ILE A 136 -19.15 -1.78 -8.09
N GLN A 137 -19.75 -1.56 -9.26
CA GLN A 137 -21.15 -1.13 -9.37
C GLN A 137 -22.13 -2.15 -8.82
N GLU A 138 -21.87 -3.46 -8.96
CA GLU A 138 -22.67 -4.53 -8.37
C GLU A 138 -22.63 -4.55 -6.82
N LEU A 139 -21.62 -3.91 -6.23
CA LEU A 139 -21.38 -3.91 -4.78
C LEU A 139 -21.93 -2.68 -4.04
N ILE A 140 -22.49 -1.72 -4.79
CA ILE A 140 -23.02 -0.45 -4.25
C ILE A 140 -24.49 -0.59 -3.90
#